data_AF-A0A2V1B2S1-F1
#
_entry.id   AF-A0A2V1B2S1-F1
#
_cell.length_a   1.000
_cell.length_b   1.000
_cell.length_c   1.000
_cell.angle_alpha   90.00
_cell.angle_beta   90.00
_cell.angle_gamma   90.00
#
_symmetry.space_group_name_H-M   'P 1'
#
loop_
_entity.id
_entity.type
_entity.pdbx_description
1 polymer ?
#
loop_
_entity_poly.entity_id
_entity_poly.type
_entity_poly.pdbx_seq_one_letter_code
_entity_poly.pdbx_strand_id
1 'polypeptide(L)'
;MAATSPRNTTLPSLRPLRTSTLPKTASRHLDREIKVKVRDSHSIQALRRLTEKDIKERIAQALIADPTTTNLASQVTAAEQLKSGDIIIYTSTIEGAEALKGKRE
;
A
#
# COMPACT_ATOMS: atom_id res chain seq x y z
N MET A 1 -6.34 71.99 -13.16
CA MET A 1 -5.40 71.97 -12.02
C MET A 1 -5.03 70.53 -11.71
N ALA A 2 -3.75 70.27 -11.56
CA ALA A 2 -3.12 68.94 -11.49
C ALA A 2 -3.28 68.24 -10.13
N ALA A 3 -3.26 66.90 -10.11
CA ALA A 3 -2.40 66.11 -9.20
C ALA A 3 -2.46 64.60 -9.52
N THR A 4 -1.27 64.05 -9.65
CA THR A 4 -0.80 62.66 -9.73
C THR A 4 -1.21 61.75 -8.56
N SER A 5 -1.52 60.46 -8.83
CA SER A 5 -0.76 59.27 -8.34
C SER A 5 -1.59 57.96 -8.39
N PRO A 6 -0.98 56.82 -8.79
CA PRO A 6 -1.60 55.50 -8.73
C PRO A 6 -1.33 54.82 -7.37
N ARG A 7 -2.36 54.27 -6.71
CA ARG A 7 -2.18 53.44 -5.51
C ARG A 7 -2.78 52.05 -5.69
N ASN A 8 -1.86 51.15 -6.00
CA ASN A 8 -1.89 49.73 -5.68
C ASN A 8 -2.48 49.48 -4.28
N THR A 9 -3.61 48.78 -4.17
CA THR A 9 -4.06 48.21 -2.88
C THR A 9 -4.75 46.86 -3.12
N THR A 10 -3.92 45.82 -3.11
CA THR A 10 -4.10 44.58 -2.33
C THR A 10 -5.47 43.89 -2.43
N LEU A 11 -5.54 42.92 -3.36
CA LEU A 11 -6.47 41.80 -3.29
C LEU A 11 -6.34 41.09 -1.92
N PRO A 12 -7.45 40.74 -1.25
CA PRO A 12 -7.38 39.93 -0.06
C PRO A 12 -6.78 38.56 -0.41
N SER A 13 -5.68 38.26 0.27
CA SER A 13 -5.07 36.94 0.39
C SER A 13 -6.12 35.93 0.88
N LEU A 14 -6.84 35.33 -0.05
CA LEU A 14 -7.48 34.05 0.19
C LEU A 14 -6.46 32.99 -0.16
N ARG A 15 -5.80 32.53 0.90
CA ARG A 15 -5.06 31.27 0.99
C ARG A 15 -5.54 30.31 -0.10
N PRO A 16 -4.67 29.76 -0.95
CA PRO A 16 -5.01 28.47 -1.52
C PRO A 16 -5.06 27.54 -0.31
N LEU A 17 -6.27 27.30 0.22
CA LEU A 17 -6.57 25.99 0.76
C LEU A 17 -6.22 25.07 -0.39
N ARG A 18 -4.99 24.55 -0.36
CA ARG A 18 -4.66 23.29 -0.99
C ARG A 18 -5.55 22.28 -0.28
N THR A 19 -6.82 22.25 -0.64
CA THR A 19 -7.55 21.00 -0.75
C THR A 19 -6.74 20.22 -1.77
N SER A 20 -5.71 19.54 -1.27
CA SER A 20 -5.13 18.39 -1.93
C SER A 20 -6.25 17.35 -1.95
N THR A 21 -7.22 17.54 -2.83
CA THR A 21 -7.99 16.45 -3.39
C THR A 21 -7.04 15.73 -4.32
N LEU A 22 -6.05 15.05 -3.71
CA LEU A 22 -5.40 13.92 -4.35
C LEU A 22 -6.54 13.04 -4.88
N PRO A 23 -6.54 12.67 -6.17
CA PRO A 23 -7.54 11.75 -6.68
C PRO A 23 -7.40 10.45 -5.91
N LYS A 24 -8.35 10.23 -4.99
CA LYS A 24 -8.46 9.08 -4.05
C LYS A 24 -8.78 7.76 -4.78
N THR A 25 -8.50 7.70 -6.08
CA THR A 25 -8.81 6.61 -6.99
C THR A 25 -7.56 5.84 -7.41
N ALA A 26 -6.37 6.46 -7.43
CA ALA A 26 -5.11 5.74 -7.67
C ALA A 26 -4.60 5.00 -6.41
N SER A 27 -4.86 5.54 -5.22
CA SER A 27 -4.49 4.88 -3.94
C SER A 27 -5.27 3.60 -3.68
N ARG A 28 -6.46 3.44 -4.28
CA ARG A 28 -7.37 2.32 -3.95
C ARG A 28 -6.84 0.94 -4.33
N HIS A 29 -5.92 0.88 -5.30
CA HIS A 29 -5.22 -0.34 -5.70
C HIS A 29 -4.04 -0.64 -4.78
N LEU A 30 -3.21 0.37 -4.49
CA LEU A 30 -2.09 0.27 -3.55
C LEU A 30 -2.55 -0.05 -2.12
N ASP A 31 -3.75 0.38 -1.73
CA ASP A 31 -4.37 0.06 -0.44
C ASP A 31 -4.69 -1.43 -0.27
N ARG A 32 -4.69 -2.22 -1.35
CA ARG A 32 -4.91 -3.68 -1.33
C ARG A 32 -3.60 -4.47 -1.43
N GLU A 33 -2.47 -3.78 -1.37
CA GLU A 33 -1.15 -4.36 -1.52
C GLU A 33 -0.37 -4.26 -0.21
N ILE A 34 0.12 -5.39 0.28
CA ILE A 34 0.99 -5.43 1.46
C ILE A 34 2.39 -5.79 1.02
N LYS A 35 3.34 -4.92 1.33
CA LYS A 35 4.76 -5.24 1.16
C LYS A 35 5.34 -5.87 2.42
N VAL A 36 5.58 -7.17 2.35
CA VAL A 36 6.25 -7.95 3.39
C VAL A 36 7.75 -7.96 3.14
N LYS A 37 8.47 -7.15 3.90
CA LYS A 37 9.93 -7.24 4.06
C LYS A 37 10.36 -8.61 4.58
N VAL A 38 11.17 -9.33 3.81
CA VAL A 38 11.81 -10.59 4.21
C VAL A 38 13.27 -10.29 4.51
N ARG A 39 13.73 -10.56 5.74
CA ARG A 39 15.13 -10.35 6.13
C ARG A 39 15.99 -11.60 5.93
N ASP A 40 15.35 -12.77 5.92
CA ASP A 40 16.04 -14.04 5.84
C ASP A 40 16.42 -14.37 4.39
N SER A 41 17.73 -14.44 4.12
CA SER A 41 18.26 -14.70 2.78
C SER A 41 17.93 -16.10 2.28
N HIS A 42 17.78 -17.07 3.19
CA HIS A 42 17.40 -18.44 2.84
C HIS A 42 15.95 -18.49 2.35
N SER A 43 15.03 -17.82 3.05
CA SER A 43 13.63 -17.65 2.65
C SER A 43 13.52 -16.93 1.31
N ILE A 44 14.33 -15.89 1.09
CA ILE A 44 14.39 -15.18 -0.19
C ILE A 44 14.77 -16.14 -1.33
N GLN A 45 15.79 -16.97 -1.14
CA GLN A 45 16.22 -17.94 -2.14
C GLN A 45 15.21 -19.07 -2.36
N ALA A 46 14.55 -19.52 -1.29
CA ALA A 46 13.52 -20.55 -1.37
C ALA A 46 12.33 -20.06 -2.20
N LEU A 47 11.84 -18.83 -1.93
CA LEU A 47 10.74 -18.23 -2.68
C LEU A 47 11.10 -17.95 -4.13
N ARG A 48 12.36 -17.62 -4.44
CA ARG A 48 12.80 -17.34 -5.82
C ARG A 48 12.72 -18.57 -6.72
N ARG A 49 12.80 -19.77 -6.16
CA ARG A 49 12.68 -21.04 -6.89
C ARG A 49 11.22 -21.46 -7.10
N LEU A 50 10.29 -20.78 -6.46
CA LEU A 50 8.86 -21.09 -6.48
C LEU A 50 8.13 -20.19 -7.48
N THR A 51 7.01 -20.68 -7.99
CA THR A 51 6.12 -19.86 -8.83
C THR A 51 5.25 -18.96 -7.95
N GLU A 52 4.68 -17.90 -8.53
CA GLU A 52 3.72 -17.02 -7.83
C GLU A 52 2.55 -17.81 -7.21
N LYS A 53 2.12 -18.89 -7.86
CA LYS A 53 1.08 -19.80 -7.35
C LYS A 53 1.55 -20.50 -6.07
N ASP A 54 2.76 -21.04 -6.06
CA ASP A 54 3.34 -21.69 -4.88
C ASP A 54 3.55 -20.68 -3.74
N ILE A 55 4.05 -19.48 -4.06
CA ILE A 55 4.22 -18.40 -3.08
C ILE A 55 2.88 -18.03 -2.45
N LYS A 56 1.83 -17.85 -3.27
CA LYS A 56 0.47 -17.61 -2.80
C LYS A 56 -0.02 -18.75 -1.90
N GLU A 57 0.18 -20.00 -2.29
CA GLU A 57 -0.26 -21.15 -1.49
C GLU A 57 0.45 -21.20 -0.13
N ARG A 58 1.76 -20.97 -0.10
CA ARG A 58 2.52 -20.91 1.16
C ARG A 58 2.07 -19.77 2.06
N ILE A 59 1.74 -18.61 1.49
CA ILE A 59 1.18 -17.48 2.25
C ILE A 59 -0.20 -17.86 2.78
N ALA A 60 -1.07 -18.42 1.96
CA ALA A 60 -2.40 -18.87 2.39
C ALA A 60 -2.29 -19.91 3.51
N GLN A 61 -1.38 -20.88 3.41
CA GLN A 61 -1.11 -21.87 4.46
C GLN A 61 -0.60 -21.20 5.75
N ALA A 62 0.32 -20.24 5.65
CA ALA A 62 0.81 -19.49 6.81
C ALA A 62 -0.33 -18.69 7.48
N LEU A 63 -1.22 -18.11 6.69
CA LEU A 63 -2.39 -17.38 7.21
C LEU A 63 -3.43 -18.32 7.83
N ILE A 64 -3.62 -19.52 7.27
CA ILE A 64 -4.51 -20.55 7.84
C ILE A 64 -3.95 -21.06 9.16
N ALA A 65 -2.62 -21.26 9.25
CA ALA A 65 -1.96 -21.73 10.45
C ALA A 65 -2.09 -20.75 11.63
N ASP A 66 -2.25 -19.46 11.35
CA ASP A 66 -2.50 -18.45 12.37
C ASP A 66 -4.02 -18.22 12.56
N PRO A 67 -4.59 -18.53 13.74
CA PRO A 67 -6.04 -18.45 13.98
C PRO A 67 -6.59 -17.02 13.90
N THR A 68 -5.73 -16.00 14.00
CA THR A 68 -6.14 -14.60 13.87
C THR A 68 -6.20 -14.11 12.43
N THR A 69 -5.56 -14.83 11.50
CA THR A 69 -5.53 -14.49 10.08
C THR A 69 -6.12 -15.56 9.15
N THR A 70 -6.68 -16.65 9.69
CA THR A 70 -7.29 -17.73 8.89
C THR A 70 -8.33 -17.20 7.91
N ASN A 71 -9.16 -16.23 8.33
CA ASN A 71 -10.18 -15.60 7.48
C ASN A 71 -9.59 -14.74 6.34
N LEU A 72 -8.33 -14.32 6.45
CA LEU A 72 -7.64 -13.49 5.45
C LEU A 72 -7.01 -14.35 4.34
N ALA A 73 -6.80 -15.64 4.58
CA ALA A 73 -6.22 -16.54 3.59
C ALA A 73 -7.04 -16.61 2.29
N SER A 74 -8.38 -16.57 2.40
CA SER A 74 -9.30 -16.53 1.26
C SER A 74 -9.31 -15.18 0.53
N GLN A 75 -8.86 -14.11 1.20
CA GLN A 75 -8.76 -12.77 0.61
C GLN A 75 -7.49 -12.56 -0.21
N VAL A 76 -6.48 -13.42 -0.07
CA VAL A 76 -5.25 -13.34 -0.87
C VAL A 76 -5.56 -13.70 -2.33
N THR A 77 -5.49 -12.70 -3.20
CA THR A 77 -5.76 -12.87 -4.64
C THR A 77 -4.50 -13.32 -5.38
N ALA A 78 -3.36 -12.72 -5.06
CA ALA A 78 -2.06 -13.03 -5.64
C ALA A 78 -0.93 -12.73 -4.66
N ALA A 79 0.25 -13.28 -4.92
CA ALA A 79 1.46 -12.91 -4.22
C ALA A 79 2.67 -13.07 -5.13
N GLU A 80 3.58 -12.09 -5.07
CA GLU A 80 4.78 -12.06 -5.88
C GLU A 80 5.99 -11.72 -5.01
N GLN A 81 7.14 -12.33 -5.32
CA GLN A 81 8.41 -11.91 -4.74
C GLN A 81 9.10 -10.87 -5.64
N LEU A 82 9.41 -9.71 -5.06
CA LEU A 82 10.17 -8.66 -5.72
C LEU A 82 11.64 -9.04 -5.92
N LYS A 83 12.28 -8.36 -6.87
CA LYS A 83 13.74 -8.47 -7.10
C LYS A 83 14.58 -8.16 -5.86
N SER A 84 14.06 -7.33 -4.95
CA SER A 84 14.69 -7.02 -3.66
C SER A 84 14.64 -8.19 -2.65
N GLY A 85 13.84 -9.22 -2.91
CA GLY A 85 13.56 -10.34 -2.01
C GLY A 85 12.33 -10.12 -1.11
N ASP A 86 11.77 -8.91 -1.10
CA ASP A 86 10.50 -8.62 -0.43
C ASP A 86 9.33 -9.35 -1.12
N ILE A 87 8.24 -9.59 -0.42
CA ILE A 87 7.02 -10.18 -0.98
C ILE A 87 5.94 -9.10 -1.06
N ILE A 88 5.23 -8.99 -2.18
CA ILE A 88 3.97 -8.26 -2.27
C ILE A 88 2.83 -9.27 -2.18
N ILE A 89 1.89 -9.01 -1.29
CA ILE A 89 0.65 -9.76 -1.16
C ILE A 89 -0.48 -8.88 -1.66
N TYR A 90 -1.24 -9.38 -2.62
CA TYR A 90 -2.43 -8.74 -3.14
C TYR A 90 -3.64 -9.33 -2.44
N THR A 91 -4.48 -8.47 -1.86
CA THR A 91 -5.75 -8.87 -1.25
C THR A 91 -6.93 -8.41 -2.08
N SER A 92 -8.08 -9.06 -1.91
CA SER A 92 -9.34 -8.68 -2.54
C SER A 92 -9.88 -7.37 -1.95
N THR A 93 -9.65 -7.13 -0.66
CA THR A 93 -10.13 -5.98 0.11
C THR A 93 -9.01 -5.21 0.80
N ILE A 94 -9.25 -3.93 1.05
CA ILE A 94 -8.34 -3.03 1.76
C ILE A 94 -8.23 -3.44 3.24
N GLU A 95 -9.36 -3.80 3.87
CA GLU A 95 -9.39 -4.27 5.27
C GLU A 95 -8.51 -5.51 5.46
N GLY A 96 -8.50 -6.43 4.50
CA GLY A 96 -7.60 -7.57 4.51
C GLY A 96 -6.13 -7.17 4.44
N ALA A 97 -5.82 -6.15 3.63
CA ALA A 97 -4.48 -5.60 3.57
C ALA A 97 -4.04 -4.95 4.89
N GLU A 98 -4.91 -4.15 5.50
CA GLU A 98 -4.63 -3.51 6.78
C GLU A 98 -4.47 -4.53 7.91
N ALA A 99 -5.32 -5.57 7.95
CA ALA A 99 -5.23 -6.63 8.94
C ALA A 99 -3.91 -7.41 8.86
N LEU A 100 -3.39 -7.64 7.64
CA LEU A 100 -2.09 -8.27 7.42
C LEU A 100 -0.91 -7.34 7.74
N LYS A 101 -1.09 -6.02 7.57
CA LYS A 101 -0.07 -5.02 7.89
C LYS A 101 0.11 -4.82 9.39
N GLY A 102 -1.00 -4.87 10.16
CA GLY A 102 -1.02 -4.63 11.60
C GLY A 102 -0.39 -5.73 12.47
N LYS A 103 -0.02 -6.88 11.90
CA LYS A 103 0.56 -8.02 12.63
C LYS A 103 2.10 -8.00 12.71
N ARG A 104 2.72 -6.88 12.32
CA ARG A 104 4.17 -6.63 12.46
C ARG A 104 4.45 -5.79 13.71
N GLU A 105 4.27 -6.39 14.89
CA GLU A 105 4.87 -5.91 16.14
C GLU A 105 5.79 -6.98 16.71
#